data_AF-A0A519W7A6-F1
#
_entry.id   AF-A0A519W7A6-F1
#
_cell.length_a   1.000
_cell.length_b   1.000
_cell.length_c   1.000
_cell.angle_alpha   90.00
_cell.angle_beta   90.00
_cell.angle_gamma   90.00
#
_symmetry.space_group_name_H-M   'P 1'
#
loop_
_entity.id
_entity.type
_entity.pdbx_description
1 polymer ?
#
loop_
_entity_poly.entity_id
_entity_poly.type
_entity_poly.pdbx_seq_one_letter_code
_entity_poly.pdbx_strand_id
1 'polypeptide(L)'
;CTALGEFFYHTNVKTPQWIGYIFQRPEMHRIHHQYEKHSNNYGDIVWWDMLFGTYENPKEFKSTCGFDNEKEQRLLDMIKFKDVHEH
;
A
#
# COMPACT_ATOMS: atom_id res chain seq x y z
N CYS A 1 15.02 -10.98 9.93
CA CYS A 1 15.00 -11.08 8.46
C CYS A 1 13.71 -10.50 7.86
N THR A 2 13.37 -9.24 8.19
CA THR A 2 12.20 -8.52 7.67
C THR A 2 12.40 -7.97 6.26
N ALA A 3 13.65 -7.63 5.90
CA ALA A 3 13.99 -7.02 4.61
C ALA A 3 13.57 -7.84 3.38
N LEU A 4 13.59 -9.18 3.44
CA LEU A 4 13.24 -10.03 2.29
C LEU A 4 11.75 -9.96 1.93
N GLY A 5 10.88 -9.87 2.94
CA GLY A 5 9.44 -9.68 2.72
C GLY A 5 9.17 -8.33 2.09
N GLU A 6 9.81 -7.29 2.65
CA GLU A 6 9.72 -5.91 2.18
C GLU A 6 10.14 -5.76 0.71
N PHE A 7 11.25 -6.37 0.31
CA PHE A 7 11.63 -6.40 -1.10
C PHE A 7 10.65 -7.17 -1.97
N PHE A 8 10.10 -8.30 -1.49
CA PHE A 8 9.22 -9.16 -2.28
C PHE A 8 7.94 -8.45 -2.74
N TYR A 9 7.21 -7.81 -1.83
CA TYR A 9 5.97 -7.11 -2.20
C TYR A 9 6.20 -5.72 -2.81
N HIS A 10 7.43 -5.20 -2.81
CA HIS A 10 7.82 -4.03 -3.62
C HIS A 10 8.35 -4.39 -5.02
N THR A 11 8.38 -5.68 -5.40
CA THR A 11 8.76 -6.06 -6.76
C THR A 11 7.68 -5.73 -7.79
N ASN A 12 8.07 -5.47 -9.04
CA ASN A 12 7.13 -5.24 -10.14
C ASN A 12 6.79 -6.52 -10.92
N VAL A 13 6.56 -7.63 -10.21
CA VAL A 13 6.24 -8.94 -10.81
C VAL A 13 4.78 -9.31 -10.56
N LYS A 14 4.15 -9.97 -11.54
CA LYS A 14 2.82 -10.57 -11.35
C LYS A 14 2.95 -11.83 -10.50
N THR A 15 2.10 -11.97 -9.50
CA THR A 15 2.14 -13.13 -8.58
C THR A 15 0.82 -13.93 -8.59
N PRO A 16 0.86 -15.26 -8.39
CA PRO A 16 -0.35 -16.06 -8.22
C PRO A 16 -1.22 -15.59 -7.04
N GLN A 17 -2.53 -15.46 -7.25
CA GLN A 17 -3.45 -14.89 -6.24
C GLN A 17 -3.47 -15.66 -4.92
N TRP A 18 -3.27 -16.98 -4.96
CA TRP A 18 -3.31 -17.83 -3.77
C TRP A 18 -2.21 -17.50 -2.74
N ILE A 19 -1.09 -16.92 -3.19
CA ILE A 19 -0.01 -16.48 -2.29
C ILE A 19 -0.55 -15.46 -1.29
N GLY A 20 -1.52 -14.63 -1.71
CA GLY A 20 -2.13 -13.57 -0.91
C GLY A 20 -2.93 -14.05 0.29
N TYR A 21 -3.12 -15.35 0.49
CA TYR A 21 -3.73 -15.91 1.70
C TYR A 21 -2.70 -16.23 2.79
N ILE A 22 -1.40 -16.19 2.45
CA ILE A 22 -0.30 -16.57 3.33
C ILE A 22 0.70 -15.40 3.47
N PHE A 23 1.01 -14.70 2.36
CA PHE A 23 1.97 -13.61 2.30
C PHE A 23 1.40 -12.39 1.57
N GLN A 24 1.87 -11.19 1.91
CA GLN A 24 1.53 -9.99 1.17
C GLN A 24 2.14 -10.03 -0.26
N ARG A 25 1.32 -9.77 -1.28
CA ARG A 25 1.70 -9.77 -2.70
C ARG A 25 2.00 -8.34 -3.18
N PRO A 26 2.78 -8.15 -4.27
CA PRO A 26 2.91 -6.85 -4.91
C PRO A 26 1.60 -6.16 -5.25
N GLU A 27 0.62 -6.90 -5.76
CA GLU A 27 -0.69 -6.33 -6.12
C GLU A 27 -1.50 -5.89 -4.89
N MET A 28 -1.30 -6.56 -3.75
CA MET A 28 -1.91 -6.17 -2.47
C MET A 28 -1.25 -4.92 -1.90
N HIS A 29 0.07 -4.89 -1.89
CA HIS A 29 0.85 -3.78 -1.37
C HIS A 29 0.65 -2.49 -2.19
N ARG A 30 0.44 -2.60 -3.51
CA ARG A 30 0.08 -1.43 -4.34
C ARG A 30 -1.26 -0.80 -3.99
N ILE A 31 -2.19 -1.54 -3.37
CA ILE A 31 -3.45 -0.98 -2.84
C ILE A 31 -3.17 -0.05 -1.66
N HIS A 32 -2.22 -0.41 -0.79
CA HIS A 32 -1.78 0.47 0.29
C HIS A 32 -1.21 1.80 -0.25
N HIS A 33 -0.52 1.75 -1.39
CA HIS A 33 0.03 2.93 -2.08
C HIS A 33 -0.94 3.58 -3.09
N GLN A 34 -2.19 3.14 -3.16
CA GLN A 34 -3.13 3.64 -4.16
C GLN A 34 -3.43 5.14 -3.92
N TYR A 35 -3.42 5.92 -5.00
CA TYR A 35 -3.71 7.35 -4.96
C TYR A 35 -5.12 7.60 -4.37
N GLU A 36 -5.21 8.60 -3.48
CA GLU A 36 -6.42 8.96 -2.71
C GLU A 36 -7.04 7.81 -1.88
N LYS A 37 -6.30 6.72 -1.66
CA LYS A 37 -6.71 5.61 -0.80
C LYS A 37 -5.71 5.44 0.32
N HIS A 38 -6.18 5.60 1.56
CA HIS A 38 -5.37 5.45 2.77
C HIS A 38 -5.78 4.23 3.60
N SER A 39 -6.37 3.23 2.93
CA SER A 39 -6.93 2.04 3.55
C SER A 39 -6.46 0.76 2.88
N ASN A 40 -6.52 -0.34 3.64
CA ASN A 40 -6.23 -1.72 3.26
C ASN A 40 -4.74 -2.13 3.26
N ASN A 41 -4.52 -3.43 3.53
CA ASN A 41 -3.26 -4.17 3.41
C ASN A 41 -2.08 -3.54 4.17
N TYR A 42 -2.26 -3.27 5.46
CA TYR A 42 -1.26 -2.63 6.31
C TYR A 42 -0.15 -3.57 6.78
N GLY A 43 -0.43 -4.87 6.89
CA GLY A 43 0.47 -5.83 7.52
C GLY A 43 1.19 -6.74 6.52
N ASP A 44 2.46 -7.02 6.81
CA ASP A 44 3.25 -8.06 6.10
C ASP A 44 2.62 -9.45 6.27
N ILE A 45 2.01 -9.68 7.44
CA ILE A 45 1.23 -10.88 7.76
C ILE A 45 -0.25 -10.57 7.49
N VAL A 46 -0.75 -11.12 6.38
CA VAL A 46 -2.10 -10.84 5.85
C VAL A 46 -3.25 -11.18 6.81
N TRP A 47 -3.00 -12.02 7.81
CA TRP A 47 -4.02 -12.40 8.79
C TRP A 47 -4.49 -11.24 9.66
N TRP A 48 -3.62 -10.26 9.93
CA TRP A 48 -4.02 -9.06 10.65
C TRP A 48 -5.03 -8.26 9.82
N ASP A 49 -4.75 -8.06 8.53
CA ASP A 49 -5.68 -7.40 7.64
C ASP A 49 -7.00 -8.17 7.48
N MET A 50 -6.98 -9.50 7.50
CA MET A 50 -8.20 -10.31 7.49
C MET A 50 -9.01 -10.13 8.77
N LEU A 51 -8.33 -10.13 9.93
CA LEU A 51 -8.98 -9.99 11.24
C LEU A 51 -9.63 -8.61 11.41
N PHE A 52 -8.97 -7.55 10.94
CA PHE A 52 -9.42 -6.17 11.10
C PHE A 52 -10.21 -5.62 9.90
N GLY A 53 -10.48 -6.46 8.89
CA GLY A 53 -11.33 -6.08 7.75
C GLY A 53 -10.65 -5.16 6.74
N THR A 54 -9.32 -5.10 6.73
CA THR A 54 -8.51 -4.29 5.82
C THR A 54 -7.87 -5.13 4.70
N TYR A 55 -8.22 -6.42 4.60
CA TYR A 55 -7.69 -7.33 3.58
C TYR A 55 -8.31 -7.10 2.19
N GLU A 56 -7.46 -6.91 1.19
CA GLU A 56 -7.85 -6.84 -0.21
C GLU A 56 -6.83 -7.55 -1.11
N ASN A 57 -7.24 -8.63 -1.79
CA ASN A 57 -6.36 -9.46 -2.61
C ASN A 57 -6.86 -9.56 -4.06
N PRO A 58 -6.65 -8.51 -4.88
CA PRO A 58 -7.13 -8.47 -6.25
C PRO A 58 -6.33 -9.43 -7.13
N LYS A 59 -6.95 -9.89 -8.23
CA LYS A 59 -6.23 -10.66 -9.26
C LYS A 59 -5.13 -9.84 -9.95
N GLU A 60 -5.38 -8.54 -10.14
CA GLU A 60 -4.45 -7.58 -10.73
C GLU A 60 -4.66 -6.21 -10.09
N PHE A 61 -3.61 -5.42 -9.96
CA PHE A 61 -3.71 -4.00 -9.59
C PHE A 61 -3.81 -3.13 -10.86
N LYS A 62 -4.86 -2.33 -10.98
CA LYS A 62 -5.15 -1.48 -12.15
C LYS A 62 -5.29 0.02 -11.83
N SER A 63 -5.06 0.40 -10.58
CA SER A 63 -5.15 1.79 -10.15
C SER A 63 -3.81 2.52 -10.33
N THR A 64 -3.78 3.79 -9.96
CA THR A 64 -2.54 4.59 -9.91
C THR A 64 -2.05 4.63 -8.47
N CYS A 65 -0.73 4.58 -8.28
CA CYS A 65 -0.09 4.82 -6.99
C CYS A 65 0.43 6.25 -6.94
N GLY A 66 0.48 6.85 -5.75
CA GLY A 66 1.17 8.11 -5.53
C GLY A 66 0.39 9.13 -4.72
N PHE A 67 0.86 10.37 -4.80
CA PHE A 67 0.34 11.53 -4.09
C PHE A 67 0.08 12.66 -5.09
N ASP A 68 -0.68 13.68 -4.67
CA ASP A 68 -0.91 14.86 -5.49
C ASP A 68 0.41 15.59 -5.76
N ASN A 69 0.80 15.72 -7.04
CA ASN A 69 2.06 16.39 -7.42
C ASN A 69 2.19 17.78 -6.77
N GLU A 70 1.12 18.58 -6.75
CA GLU A 70 1.15 19.93 -6.17
C GLU A 70 1.31 19.89 -4.64
N LYS A 71 0.70 18.92 -3.96
CA LYS A 71 0.79 18.78 -2.51
C LYS A 71 2.11 18.13 -2.10
N GLU A 72 2.67 17.23 -2.91
CA GLU A 72 3.95 16.56 -2.65
C GLU A 72 5.07 17.58 -2.50
N GLN A 73 5.03 18.66 -3.30
CA GLN A 73 6.01 19.74 -3.24
C GLN A 73 5.91 20.59 -1.95
N ARG A 74 4.83 20.45 -1.16
CA ARG A 74 4.62 21.19 0.11
C ARG A 74 5.32 20.52 1.30
N LEU A 75 6.54 20.02 1.08
CA LEU A 75 7.33 19.29 2.08
C LEU A 75 7.51 20.08 3.39
N LEU A 76 7.76 21.39 3.31
CA LEU A 76 7.95 22.24 4.48
C LEU A 76 6.69 22.38 5.33
N ASP A 77 5.51 22.33 4.72
CA ASP A 77 4.24 22.34 5.45
C ASP A 77 4.03 21.00 6.17
N MET A 78 4.31 19.88 5.48
CA MET A 78 4.23 18.54 6.07
C MET A 78 5.20 18.38 7.26
N ILE A 79 6.45 18.86 7.14
CA ILE A 79 7.44 18.86 8.25
C ILE A 79 6.97 19.70 9.44
N LYS A 80 6.17 20.73 9.21
CA LYS A 80 5.55 21.55 10.26
C LYS A 80 4.22 20.96 10.78
N PHE A 81 3.91 19.71 10.43
CA PHE A 81 2.67 19.03 10.81
C PHE A 81 1.40 19.74 10.33
N LYS A 82 1.49 20.51 9.23
CA LYS A 82 0.31 21.04 8.58
C LYS A 82 -0.28 19.98 7.65
N ASP A 83 -1.58 19.77 7.76
CA ASP A 83 -2.30 18.96 6.77
C ASP A 83 -2.35 19.73 5.44
N VAL A 84 -1.85 19.10 4.38
CA VAL A 84 -1.84 19.66 3.02
C VAL A 84 -3.11 19.31 2.24
N HIS A 85 -4.02 18.54 2.84
CA HIS A 85 -5.35 18.20 2.33
C HIS A 85 -6.47 19.06 2.95
N GLU A 86 -6.22 19.77 4.05
CA GLU A 86 -7.18 20.73 4.61
C GLU A 86 -7.27 21.99 3.71
N HIS A 87 -8.51 22.38 3.36
CA HIS A 87 -8.85 23.57 2.59
C HIS A 87 -9.21 24.75 3.50
#